data_AF-A0A3D0UNF6-F1
#
_entry.id   AF-A0A3D0UNF6-F1
#
_cell.length_a   1.000
_cell.length_b   1.000
_cell.length_c   1.000
_cell.angle_alpha   90.00
_cell.angle_beta   90.00
_cell.angle_gamma   90.00
#
_symmetry.space_group_name_H-M   'P 1'
#
loop_
_entity.id
_entity.type
_entity.pdbx_description
1 polymer ?
#
loop_
_entity_poly.entity_id
_entity_poly.type
_entity_poly.pdbx_seq_one_letter_code
_entity_poly.pdbx_strand_id
1 'polypeptide(L)' 'MQKWEYTWVYIPMVSGKGNLPEQLNMKLETGKRHWDVVEKHGREGWEMVSVTADTVSSGTKGLLYTFKRQL' A
#
# COMPACT_ATOMS: atom_id res chain seq x y z
N MET A 1 11.81 -18.45 -20.72
CA MET A 1 11.81 -17.15 -20.01
C MET A 1 10.55 -17.07 -19.18
N GLN A 2 10.68 -16.76 -17.88
CA GLN A 2 9.54 -16.56 -16.99
C GLN A 2 8.91 -15.20 -17.30
N LYS A 3 7.59 -15.15 -17.47
CA LYS A 3 6.84 -13.91 -17.73
C LYS A 3 6.19 -13.44 -16.43
N TRP A 4 6.24 -12.14 -16.18
CA TRP A 4 5.72 -11.51 -14.98
C TRP A 4 4.71 -10.43 -15.35
N GLU A 5 3.66 -10.33 -14.55
CA GLU A 5 2.73 -9.21 -14.54
C GLU A 5 3.00 -8.36 -13.30
N TYR A 6 2.80 -7.04 -13.40
CA TYR A 6 2.99 -6.09 -12.31
C TYR A 6 1.75 -5.24 -12.10
N THR A 7 1.45 -4.93 -10.85
CA THR A 7 0.38 -4.00 -10.46
C THR A 7 0.82 -3.16 -9.26
N TRP A 8 0.08 -2.10 -8.98
CA TRP A 8 0.37 -1.21 -7.86
C TRP A 8 -0.90 -0.65 -7.22
N VAL A 9 -0.80 -0.30 -5.94
CA VAL A 9 -1.84 0.40 -5.20
C VAL A 9 -1.23 1.56 -4.45
N TYR A 10 -1.81 2.74 -4.62
CA TYR A 10 -1.48 3.92 -3.82
C TYR A 10 -2.52 4.12 -2.74
N ILE A 11 -2.07 4.25 -1.49
CA ILE A 11 -2.93 4.51 -0.33
C ILE A 11 -2.51 5.84 0.29
N PRO A 12 -3.35 6.89 0.26
CA PRO A 12 -3.04 8.17 0.88
C PRO A 12 -3.02 8.05 2.40
N MET A 13 -2.08 8.74 3.01
CA MET A 13 -1.99 8.92 4.47
C MET A 13 -2.65 10.22 4.88
N VAL A 14 -3.31 10.22 6.03
CA VAL A 14 -3.95 11.41 6.57
C VAL A 14 -2.88 12.27 7.25
N SER A 15 -2.52 13.37 6.61
CA SER A 15 -1.58 14.36 7.15
C SER A 15 -2.03 14.85 8.53
N GLY A 16 -1.11 14.86 9.51
CA GLY A 16 -1.37 15.41 10.84
C GLY A 16 -2.00 14.45 11.87
N LYS A 17 -2.21 13.17 11.53
CA LYS A 17 -2.74 12.16 12.47
C LYS A 17 -1.74 11.05 12.76
N GLY A 18 -1.13 11.07 13.95
CA GLY A 18 -0.33 9.96 14.46
C GLY A 18 0.98 9.71 13.71
N ASN A 19 1.73 8.73 14.19
CA ASN A 19 2.92 8.21 13.49
C ASN A 19 2.51 7.19 12.41
N LEU A 20 3.46 6.82 11.53
CA LEU A 20 3.19 5.89 10.43
C LEU A 20 2.55 4.55 10.90
N PRO A 21 3.01 3.90 12.00
CA PRO A 21 2.36 2.70 12.53
C PRO A 21 0.88 2.90 12.91
N GLU A 22 0.53 4.01 13.54
CA GLU A 22 -0.85 4.32 13.89
C GLU A 22 -1.71 4.50 12.64
N GLN A 23 -1.20 5.23 11.65
CA GLN A 23 -1.89 5.47 10.38
C GLN A 23 -2.18 4.19 9.60
N LEU A 24 -1.26 3.22 9.61
CA LEU A 24 -1.46 1.91 8.99
C LEU A 24 -2.62 1.11 9.63
N ASN A 25 -2.94 1.38 10.90
CA ASN A 25 -4.04 0.76 11.61
C ASN A 25 -5.36 1.53 11.50
N MET A 26 -5.34 2.75 10.95
CA MET A 26 -6.55 3.55 10.77
C MET A 26 -7.44 3.00 9.65
N LYS A 27 -8.74 3.25 9.77
CA LYS A 27 -9.67 3.07 8.66
C LYS A 27 -9.45 4.18 7.63
N LEU A 28 -9.32 3.78 6.38
CA LEU A 28 -9.39 4.65 5.22
C LEU A 28 -10.82 5.20 5.08
N GLU A 29 -11.00 6.24 4.25
CA GLU A 29 -12.32 6.82 3.95
C GLU A 29 -13.30 5.79 3.38
N THR A 30 -12.78 4.75 2.71
CA THR A 30 -13.55 3.62 2.20
C THR A 30 -14.08 2.67 3.28
N GLY A 31 -13.76 2.93 4.56
CA GLY A 31 -14.10 2.08 5.70
C GLY A 31 -13.18 0.86 5.87
N LYS A 32 -12.31 0.58 4.90
CA LYS A 32 -11.31 -0.49 4.94
C LYS A 32 -10.08 -0.07 5.72
N ARG A 33 -9.36 -1.01 6.31
CA ARG A 33 -8.01 -0.75 6.84
C ARG A 33 -6.99 -0.84 5.71
N HIS A 34 -5.86 -0.20 5.96
CA HIS A 34 -4.70 -0.26 5.08
C HIS A 34 -4.34 -1.70 4.68
N TRP A 35 -4.22 -2.57 5.69
CA TRP A 35 -3.86 -3.97 5.49
C TRP A 35 -4.91 -4.78 4.73
N ASP A 36 -6.19 -4.42 4.79
CA ASP A 36 -7.24 -5.13 4.04
C ASP A 36 -7.05 -4.96 2.52
N VAL A 37 -6.51 -3.81 2.08
CA VAL A 37 -6.22 -3.52 0.67
C VAL A 37 -5.01 -4.31 0.18
N VAL A 38 -3.97 -4.38 1.01
CA VAL A 38 -2.74 -5.14 0.73
C VAL A 38 -3.01 -6.65 0.75
N GLU A 39 -3.76 -7.13 1.75
CA GLU A 39 -4.13 -8.54 1.90
C GLU A 39 -4.92 -9.05 0.70
N LYS A 40 -5.83 -8.23 0.15
CA LYS A 40 -6.60 -8.58 -1.05
C LYS A 40 -5.69 -9.02 -2.21
N HIS A 41 -4.59 -8.31 -2.45
CA HIS A 41 -3.64 -8.65 -3.51
C HIS A 41 -2.94 -9.98 -3.25
N GLY A 42 -2.51 -10.21 -1.99
CA GLY A 42 -1.93 -11.50 -1.59
C GLY A 42 -2.89 -12.67 -1.83
N ARG A 43 -4.19 -12.50 -1.51
CA ARG A 43 -5.23 -13.53 -1.77
C ARG A 43 -5.48 -13.77 -3.25
N GLU A 44 -5.21 -12.79 -4.11
CA GLU A 44 -5.33 -12.87 -5.57
C GLU A 44 -4.05 -13.40 -6.26
N GLY A 45 -3.07 -13.89 -5.48
CA GLY A 45 -1.85 -14.50 -5.99
C GLY A 45 -0.75 -13.49 -6.34
N TRP A 46 -0.86 -12.25 -5.88
CA TRP A 46 0.17 -11.24 -6.06
C TRP A 46 1.20 -11.26 -4.92
N GLU A 47 2.48 -11.20 -5.28
CA GLU A 47 3.61 -11.06 -4.37
C GLU A 47 3.99 -9.58 -4.27
N MET A 48 4.04 -9.03 -3.05
CA MET A 48 4.51 -7.66 -2.82
C MET A 48 6.03 -7.60 -2.99
N VAL A 49 6.52 -6.62 -3.76
CA VAL A 49 7.96 -6.50 -4.08
C VAL A 49 8.58 -5.20 -3.59
N SER A 50 7.77 -4.16 -3.42
CA SER A 50 8.24 -2.89 -2.87
C SER A 50 7.12 -2.09 -2.22
N VAL A 51 7.51 -1.30 -1.22
CA VAL A 51 6.68 -0.25 -0.64
C VAL A 51 7.47 1.05 -0.71
N THR A 52 6.93 2.04 -1.41
CA THR A 52 7.56 3.36 -1.54
C THR A 52 6.73 4.38 -0.77
N ALA A 53 7.38 5.14 0.10
CA ALA A 53 6.74 6.25 0.79
C ALA A 53 6.83 7.54 -0.04
N ASP A 54 5.68 8.14 -0.34
CA ASP A 54 5.63 9.50 -0.88
C ASP A 54 5.70 10.48 0.29
N THR A 55 6.82 11.19 0.42
CA THR A 55 7.11 12.10 1.54
C THR A 55 7.28 13.52 1.04
N VAL A 56 6.66 14.46 1.74
CA VAL A 56 6.96 15.89 1.62
C VAL A 56 7.56 16.42 2.92
N SER A 57 7.97 17.70 2.94
CA SER A 57 8.52 18.35 4.13
C SER A 57 7.61 18.27 5.36
N SER A 58 6.30 18.13 5.18
CA SER A 58 5.30 17.99 6.26
C SER A 58 4.98 16.53 6.65
N GLY A 59 5.70 15.54 6.12
CA GLY A 59 5.54 14.11 6.44
C GLY A 59 5.13 13.23 5.25
N THR A 60 4.79 11.97 5.54
CA THR A 60 4.35 10.99 4.53
C THR A 60 2.94 11.29 4.05
N LYS A 61 2.77 11.50 2.75
CA LYS A 61 1.47 11.72 2.08
C LYS A 61 0.77 10.44 1.68
N GLY A 62 1.52 9.37 1.47
CA GLY A 62 0.95 8.09 1.04
C GLY A 62 2.01 7.03 0.87
N LEU A 63 1.53 5.81 0.63
CA LEU A 63 2.36 4.64 0.36
C LEU A 63 1.93 4.02 -0.97
N LEU A 64 2.92 3.73 -1.82
CA LEU A 64 2.76 2.99 -3.06
C LEU A 64 3.25 1.56 -2.84
N TYR A 65 2.32 0.61 -2.92
CA TYR A 65 2.59 -0.83 -2.87
C TYR A 65 2.71 -1.35 -4.29
N THR A 66 3.82 -2.01 -4.61
CA THR A 66 4.02 -2.66 -5.90
C THR A 66 4.01 -4.17 -5.71
N PHE A 67 3.31 -4.85 -6.61
CA PHE A 67 3.18 -6.29 -6.61
C PHE A 67 3.56 -6.87 -7.97
N LYS A 68 3.98 -8.13 -7.97
CA LYS A 68 4.17 -8.95 -9.17
C LYS A 68 3.43 -10.26 -9.04
N ARG A 69 3.13 -10.91 -10.15
CA ARG A 69 2.75 -12.33 -10.18
C ARG A 69 3.27 -13.00 -11.44
N GLN A 70 3.49 -14.30 -11.38
CA GLN A 70 3.91 -15.07 -12.54
C GLN A 70 2.71 -15.27 -13.48
N LEU A 71 2.94 -15.12 -14.79
CA LEU A 71 2.00 -15.47 -15.85
C LEU A 71 2.12 -16.95 -16.23
#